data_AF-A0A7K8DYN3-F1
#
_entry.id   AF-A0A7K8DYN3-F1
#
_cell.length_a   1.000
_cell.length_b   1.000
_cell.length_c   1.000
_cell.angle_alpha   90.00
_cell.angle_beta   90.00
_cell.angle_gamma   90.00
#
_symmetry.space_group_name_H-M   'P 1'
#
loop_
_entity.id
_entity.type
_entity.pdbx_description
1 polymer ?
#
loop_
_entity_poly.entity_id
_entity_poly.type
_entity_poly.pdbx_seq_one_letter_code
_entity_poly.pdbx_strand_id
1 'polypeptide(L)'
;MESSDGTEEPPLPLALSRFQVSEEFGFLLPDPLTELPAPYSPWMDLARELPQLITGHQLRSRVHQMPQLSTQHLQGREELHLAHLVLSFITMGYVWQEGEEGTVQVLPRNLAVPYWEVSQALGLPPILSHADFVLANWRRKDPNGPLEIENLDTIITLPGGESLRGFILVTLLVEKAAVPGIKAIVQALGATLQRDEESLHRALQELAGAIGAMSQALRRMHDYVDPEVFYSVIRIFLSGWKDNPAMPHGLIYEGVSPEPLAFSGGSAAQSSVLHAFDELLGICHRHDTAAFLHRMRDYMPPAHRAFVQELRAAVSVRQCVLAAGDARLRAAFNRCVCALTDFRSQHIAIVTKYIAIAATKARARRAEPSASAGPSAGKPPTALEAKGTGGSQIFSFLKSIRDSTREGLISA
;
A
#
# COMPACT_ATOMS: atom_id res chain seq x y z
N MET A 1 -35.45 -36.19 -27.78
CA MET A 1 -35.02 -34.90 -27.24
C MET A 1 -33.91 -35.19 -26.28
N GLU A 2 -32.68 -35.07 -26.78
CA GLU A 2 -31.45 -35.29 -26.02
C GLU A 2 -31.30 -34.18 -24.98
N SER A 3 -31.02 -34.58 -23.75
CA SER A 3 -30.63 -33.71 -22.64
C SER A 3 -29.21 -33.25 -22.87
N SER A 4 -29.01 -31.93 -23.08
CA SER A 4 -27.67 -31.34 -23.09
C SER A 4 -27.11 -31.38 -21.67
N ASP A 5 -26.23 -32.34 -21.43
CA ASP A 5 -25.37 -32.39 -20.27
C ASP A 5 -24.37 -31.23 -20.39
N GLY A 6 -24.67 -30.13 -19.70
CA GLY A 6 -23.75 -28.99 -19.61
C GLY A 6 -22.61 -29.39 -18.70
N THR A 7 -21.54 -29.95 -19.26
CA THR A 7 -20.25 -30.06 -18.58
C THR A 7 -19.80 -28.67 -18.17
N GLU A 8 -19.99 -28.32 -16.89
CA GLU A 8 -19.24 -27.25 -16.25
C GLU A 8 -17.76 -27.60 -16.41
N GLU A 9 -17.05 -26.84 -17.25
CA GLU A 9 -15.59 -26.90 -17.29
C GLU A 9 -15.06 -26.68 -15.86
N PRO A 10 -14.17 -27.55 -15.37
CA PRO A 10 -13.57 -27.33 -14.07
C PRO A 10 -12.89 -25.95 -14.06
N PRO A 11 -13.05 -25.16 -12.98
CA PRO A 11 -12.46 -23.83 -12.93
C PRO A 11 -10.97 -23.92 -13.21
N LEU A 12 -10.51 -23.16 -14.21
CA LEU A 12 -9.10 -23.13 -14.62
C LEU A 12 -8.23 -22.85 -13.37
N PRO A 13 -7.06 -23.51 -13.24
CA PRO A 13 -6.13 -23.25 -12.14
C PRO A 13 -5.83 -21.76 -12.03
N LEU A 14 -5.83 -21.22 -10.80
CA LEU A 14 -5.56 -19.81 -10.52
C LEU A 14 -4.13 -19.44 -10.94
N ALA A 15 -3.94 -18.99 -12.18
CA ALA A 15 -2.64 -18.60 -12.71
C ALA A 15 -2.30 -17.15 -12.30
N LEU A 16 -1.21 -16.97 -11.54
CA LEU A 16 -0.77 -15.66 -11.05
C LEU A 16 -0.57 -14.62 -12.17
N SER A 17 -0.08 -15.06 -13.33
CA SER A 17 0.15 -14.21 -14.50
C SER A 17 -1.11 -13.52 -15.02
N ARG A 18 -2.30 -14.13 -14.90
CA ARG A 18 -3.58 -13.51 -15.28
C ARG A 18 -3.86 -12.23 -14.49
N PHE A 19 -3.33 -12.16 -13.28
CA PHE A 19 -3.51 -11.04 -12.36
C PHE A 19 -2.30 -10.13 -12.29
N GLN A 20 -1.32 -10.31 -13.19
CA GLN A 20 -0.04 -9.59 -13.17
C GLN A 20 0.73 -9.77 -11.86
N VAL A 21 0.54 -10.92 -11.21
CA VAL A 21 1.29 -11.30 -10.02
C VAL A 21 2.50 -12.11 -10.46
N SER A 22 3.69 -11.63 -10.14
CA SER A 22 4.95 -12.28 -10.48
C SER A 22 5.23 -13.44 -9.53
N GLU A 23 5.74 -14.56 -10.05
CA GLU A 23 6.22 -15.66 -9.20
C GLU A 23 7.47 -15.29 -8.40
N GLU A 24 8.25 -14.32 -8.89
CA GLU A 24 9.46 -13.85 -8.21
C GLU A 24 9.17 -12.65 -7.33
N PHE A 25 8.35 -11.70 -7.80
CA PHE A 25 8.16 -10.40 -7.15
C PHE A 25 6.79 -10.25 -6.46
N GLY A 26 5.86 -11.19 -6.64
CA GLY A 26 4.50 -11.09 -6.10
C GLY A 26 3.76 -9.91 -6.74
N PHE A 27 3.22 -9.03 -5.90
CA PHE A 27 2.52 -7.83 -6.36
C PHE A 27 3.44 -6.64 -6.65
N LEU A 28 4.75 -6.75 -6.36
CA LEU A 28 5.70 -5.69 -6.73
C LEU A 28 5.78 -5.58 -8.26
N LEU A 29 5.90 -4.35 -8.77
CA LEU A 29 6.22 -4.14 -10.18
C LEU A 29 7.68 -4.60 -10.38
N PRO A 30 7.94 -5.61 -11.24
CA PRO A 30 9.30 -6.07 -11.52
C PRO A 30 10.08 -4.97 -12.23
N ASP A 31 11.32 -4.73 -11.78
CA ASP A 31 12.29 -3.81 -12.38
C ASP A 31 11.67 -2.50 -12.92
N PRO A 32 11.07 -1.66 -12.04
CA PRO A 32 10.35 -0.47 -12.48
C PRO A 32 11.23 0.47 -13.31
N LEU A 33 10.64 1.02 -14.38
CA LEU A 33 11.28 2.06 -15.18
C LEU A 33 11.63 3.27 -14.30
N THR A 34 12.82 3.85 -14.49
CA THR A 34 13.31 4.95 -13.65
C THR A 34 13.33 6.32 -14.34
N GLU A 35 13.15 6.38 -15.66
CA GLU A 35 13.13 7.62 -16.44
C GLU A 35 12.05 7.53 -17.53
N LEU A 36 11.22 8.58 -17.66
CA LEU A 36 10.29 8.68 -18.78
C LEU A 36 10.98 9.27 -20.01
N PRO A 37 10.68 8.78 -21.23
CA PRO A 37 11.22 9.37 -22.45
C PRO A 37 10.64 10.76 -22.71
N ALA A 38 11.23 11.50 -23.66
CA ALA A 38 10.66 12.75 -24.16
C ALA A 38 9.22 12.50 -24.66
N PRO A 39 8.25 13.41 -24.41
CA PRO A 39 8.43 14.79 -23.94
C PRO A 39 8.34 14.99 -22.42
N TYR A 40 8.45 13.93 -21.60
CA TYR A 40 8.12 13.97 -20.17
C TYR A 40 9.22 14.48 -19.23
N SER A 41 10.32 15.02 -19.77
CA SER A 41 11.41 15.57 -18.96
C SER A 41 10.96 16.66 -17.96
N PRO A 42 9.98 17.55 -18.25
CA PRO A 42 9.52 18.52 -17.25
C PRO A 42 8.94 17.90 -15.98
N TRP A 43 8.27 16.74 -16.09
CA TRP A 43 7.78 15.98 -14.93
C TRP A 43 8.95 15.36 -14.16
N MET A 44 9.90 14.75 -14.87
CA MET A 44 11.07 14.12 -14.27
C MET A 44 11.98 15.14 -13.55
N ASP A 45 12.19 16.31 -14.14
CA ASP A 45 13.02 17.38 -13.56
C ASP A 45 12.42 17.88 -12.23
N LEU A 46 11.10 18.12 -12.19
CA LEU A 46 10.39 18.46 -10.95
C LEU A 46 10.52 17.35 -9.90
N ALA A 47 10.37 16.10 -10.30
CA ALA A 47 10.39 14.96 -9.39
C ALA A 47 11.80 14.73 -8.80
N ARG A 48 12.86 14.97 -9.57
CA ARG A 48 14.26 14.90 -9.11
C ARG A 48 14.60 15.96 -8.06
N GLU A 49 14.03 17.17 -8.17
CA GLU A 49 14.26 18.29 -7.25
C GLU A 49 13.18 18.40 -6.14
N LEU A 50 12.28 17.42 -6.06
CA LEU A 50 11.03 17.55 -5.29
C LEU A 50 11.25 17.87 -3.81
N PRO A 51 12.16 17.20 -3.06
CA PRO A 51 12.42 17.56 -1.67
C PRO A 51 12.93 19.00 -1.50
N GLN A 52 13.85 19.43 -2.36
CA GLN A 52 14.45 20.77 -2.30
C GLN A 52 13.40 21.84 -2.62
N LEU A 53 12.54 21.60 -3.61
CA LEU A 53 11.46 22.51 -3.99
C LEU A 53 10.40 22.64 -2.90
N ILE A 54 10.08 21.54 -2.19
CA ILE A 54 9.13 21.57 -1.08
C ILE A 54 9.74 22.33 0.11
N THR A 55 10.95 21.97 0.55
CA THR A 55 11.63 22.66 1.67
C THR A 55 11.89 24.13 1.37
N GLY A 56 12.12 24.47 0.10
CA GLY A 56 12.28 25.85 -0.36
C GLY A 56 10.98 26.59 -0.67
N HIS A 57 9.79 25.99 -0.44
CA HIS A 57 8.47 26.57 -0.73
C HIS A 57 8.28 27.00 -2.20
N GLN A 58 9.01 26.39 -3.13
CA GLN A 58 9.05 26.74 -4.54
C GLN A 58 8.24 25.80 -5.44
N LEU A 59 7.84 24.63 -4.93
CA LEU A 59 7.18 23.61 -5.75
C LEU A 59 5.89 24.13 -6.41
N ARG A 60 5.00 24.80 -5.66
CA ARG A 60 3.77 25.37 -6.25
C ARG A 60 4.04 26.28 -7.43
N SER A 61 5.00 27.20 -7.30
CA SER A 61 5.40 28.13 -8.37
C SER A 61 5.92 27.37 -9.60
N ARG A 62 6.78 26.37 -9.39
CA ARG A 62 7.33 25.54 -10.48
C ARG A 62 6.25 24.69 -11.16
N VAL A 63 5.28 24.16 -10.41
CA VAL A 63 4.12 23.45 -10.97
C VAL A 63 3.28 24.39 -11.83
N HIS A 64 3.04 25.64 -11.43
CA HIS A 64 2.30 26.60 -12.28
C HIS A 64 3.04 26.96 -13.58
N GLN A 65 4.38 26.91 -13.60
CA GLN A 65 5.20 27.14 -14.79
C GLN A 65 5.35 25.88 -15.68
N MET A 66 5.00 24.71 -15.17
CA MET A 66 5.11 23.44 -15.88
C MET A 66 4.20 23.42 -17.11
N PRO A 67 4.67 23.01 -18.29
CA PRO A 67 3.79 22.85 -19.45
C PRO A 67 2.77 21.73 -19.18
N GLN A 68 1.54 21.89 -19.67
CA GLN A 68 0.59 20.78 -19.71
C GLN A 68 1.04 19.80 -20.81
N LEU A 69 1.51 18.62 -20.40
CA LEU A 69 1.94 17.57 -21.33
C LEU A 69 0.80 16.60 -21.63
N SER A 70 0.71 16.14 -22.87
CA SER A 70 -0.26 15.12 -23.28
C SER A 70 0.20 13.72 -22.85
N THR A 71 -0.73 12.91 -22.38
CA THR A 71 -0.49 11.50 -22.00
C THR A 71 -0.47 10.54 -23.18
N GLN A 72 -0.82 11.00 -24.39
CA GLN A 72 -0.94 10.17 -25.60
C GLN A 72 0.37 9.52 -26.07
N HIS A 73 1.52 10.04 -25.62
CA HIS A 73 2.83 9.50 -25.97
C HIS A 73 3.36 8.49 -24.94
N LEU A 74 2.67 8.25 -23.83
CA LEU A 74 3.02 7.20 -22.87
C LEU A 74 2.72 5.84 -23.50
N GLN A 75 3.74 4.98 -23.57
CA GLN A 75 3.67 3.67 -24.19
C GLN A 75 3.75 2.56 -23.15
N GLY A 76 2.75 1.70 -23.18
CA GLY A 76 2.73 0.52 -22.33
C GLY A 76 2.61 0.84 -20.84
N ARG A 77 2.71 -0.22 -20.04
CA ARG A 77 2.37 -0.16 -18.61
C ARG A 77 3.48 0.41 -17.76
N GLU A 78 4.73 0.18 -18.15
CA GLU A 78 5.91 0.62 -17.41
C GLU A 78 5.97 2.15 -17.37
N GLU A 79 5.78 2.80 -18.52
CA GLU A 79 5.71 4.27 -18.60
C GLU A 79 4.49 4.83 -17.87
N LEU A 80 3.32 4.17 -17.97
CA LEU A 80 2.13 4.60 -17.22
C LEU A 80 2.34 4.53 -15.70
N HIS A 81 2.95 3.45 -15.19
CA HIS A 81 3.25 3.32 -13.76
C HIS A 81 4.26 4.38 -13.29
N LEU A 82 5.34 4.63 -14.05
CA LEU A 82 6.30 5.68 -13.70
C LEU A 82 5.66 7.08 -13.78
N ALA A 83 4.82 7.35 -14.79
CA ALA A 83 4.09 8.62 -14.88
C ALA A 83 3.13 8.81 -13.69
N HIS A 84 2.39 7.78 -13.30
CA HIS A 84 1.50 7.84 -12.14
C HIS A 84 2.30 8.06 -10.84
N LEU A 85 3.44 7.37 -10.68
CA LEU A 85 4.37 7.57 -9.57
C LEU A 85 4.85 9.03 -9.50
N VAL A 86 5.36 9.58 -10.60
CA VAL A 86 5.87 10.95 -10.65
C VAL A 86 4.78 11.98 -10.36
N LEU A 87 3.64 11.88 -11.05
CA LEU A 87 2.53 12.83 -10.91
C LEU A 87 1.90 12.77 -9.51
N SER A 88 1.82 11.58 -8.92
CA SER A 88 1.32 11.41 -7.55
C SER A 88 2.25 12.07 -6.52
N PHE A 89 3.56 11.89 -6.63
CA PHE A 89 4.54 12.53 -5.74
C PHE A 89 4.53 14.05 -5.86
N ILE A 90 4.50 14.58 -7.09
CA ILE A 90 4.37 16.04 -7.33
C ILE A 90 3.07 16.56 -6.71
N THR A 91 1.96 15.83 -6.87
CA THR A 91 0.65 16.20 -6.28
C THR A 91 0.71 16.24 -4.76
N MET A 92 1.28 15.23 -4.10
CA MET A 92 1.40 15.24 -2.63
C MET A 92 2.29 16.36 -2.13
N GLY A 93 3.40 16.64 -2.83
CA GLY A 93 4.24 17.79 -2.56
C GLY A 93 3.48 19.11 -2.71
N TYR A 94 2.77 19.30 -3.82
CA TYR A 94 2.02 20.53 -4.12
C TYR A 94 0.97 20.83 -3.06
N VAL A 95 0.19 19.80 -2.68
CA VAL A 95 -0.88 19.92 -1.70
C VAL A 95 -0.31 20.22 -0.32
N TRP A 96 0.70 19.46 0.12
CA TRP A 96 1.15 19.47 1.51
C TRP A 96 2.43 20.28 1.79
N GLN A 97 3.01 21.01 0.82
CA GLN A 97 4.27 21.75 1.07
C GLN A 97 4.18 22.71 2.27
N GLU A 98 3.01 23.33 2.50
CA GLU A 98 2.77 24.27 3.62
C GLU A 98 2.17 23.58 4.86
N GLY A 99 2.13 22.26 4.86
CA GLY A 99 1.46 21.47 5.88
C GLY A 99 -0.06 21.69 5.96
N GLU A 100 -0.62 21.51 7.17
CA GLU A 100 -2.09 21.60 7.39
C GLU A 100 -2.61 23.05 7.41
N GLU A 101 -1.75 24.04 7.63
CA GLU A 101 -2.15 25.45 7.75
C GLU A 101 -2.29 26.14 6.38
N GLY A 102 -1.63 25.62 5.34
CA GLY A 102 -1.62 26.19 4.01
C GLY A 102 -2.18 25.27 2.94
N THR A 103 -3.27 24.57 3.23
CA THR A 103 -3.93 23.65 2.29
C THR A 103 -4.41 24.38 1.03
N VAL A 104 -4.43 23.65 -0.08
CA VAL A 104 -4.93 24.12 -1.38
C VAL A 104 -6.28 23.48 -1.67
N GLN A 105 -7.15 24.21 -2.38
CA GLN A 105 -8.45 23.69 -2.79
C GLN A 105 -8.45 23.15 -4.22
N VAL A 106 -7.46 23.53 -5.04
CA VAL A 106 -7.41 23.25 -6.47
C VAL A 106 -6.04 22.68 -6.83
N LEU A 107 -6.04 21.55 -7.55
CA LEU A 107 -4.89 21.02 -8.25
C LEU A 107 -4.86 21.64 -9.66
N PRO A 108 -3.79 22.35 -10.05
CA PRO A 108 -3.72 23.06 -11.33
C PRO A 108 -3.90 22.15 -12.53
N ARG A 109 -4.57 22.64 -13.58
CA ARG A 109 -4.95 21.86 -14.78
C ARG A 109 -3.79 21.10 -15.43
N ASN A 110 -2.63 21.74 -15.50
CA ASN A 110 -1.42 21.18 -16.12
C ASN A 110 -0.85 19.96 -15.37
N LEU A 111 -1.22 19.78 -14.11
CA LEU A 111 -0.94 18.58 -13.30
C LEU A 111 -2.16 17.67 -13.20
N ALA A 112 -3.35 18.25 -12.96
CA ALA A 112 -4.59 17.50 -12.70
C ALA A 112 -5.06 16.67 -13.91
N VAL A 113 -5.07 17.24 -15.12
CA VAL A 113 -5.54 16.56 -16.34
C VAL A 113 -4.67 15.34 -16.68
N PRO A 114 -3.34 15.46 -16.86
CA PRO A 114 -2.54 14.29 -17.19
C PRO A 114 -2.54 13.26 -16.06
N TYR A 115 -2.58 13.70 -14.80
CA TYR A 115 -2.65 12.76 -13.69
C TYR A 115 -3.94 11.95 -13.73
N TRP A 116 -5.09 12.61 -13.93
CA TRP A 116 -6.37 11.93 -14.10
C TRP A 116 -6.35 10.93 -15.27
N GLU A 117 -5.85 11.34 -16.44
CA GLU A 117 -5.79 10.47 -17.63
C GLU A 117 -4.95 9.20 -17.39
N VAL A 118 -3.77 9.35 -16.77
CA VAL A 118 -2.91 8.21 -16.41
C VAL A 118 -3.59 7.32 -15.36
N SER A 119 -4.23 7.92 -14.35
CA SER A 119 -5.00 7.20 -13.33
C SER A 119 -6.12 6.37 -13.96
N GLN A 120 -6.89 6.93 -14.91
CA GLN A 120 -7.93 6.20 -15.64
C GLN A 120 -7.35 5.05 -16.47
N ALA A 121 -6.22 5.27 -17.16
CA ALA A 121 -5.56 4.23 -17.95
C ALA A 121 -5.07 3.04 -17.12
N LEU A 122 -4.62 3.29 -15.88
CA LEU A 122 -4.20 2.25 -14.94
C LEU A 122 -5.36 1.65 -14.12
N GLY A 123 -6.53 2.29 -14.12
CA GLY A 123 -7.64 1.97 -13.21
C GLY A 123 -7.31 2.22 -11.74
N LEU A 124 -6.49 3.24 -11.46
CA LEU A 124 -6.12 3.71 -10.13
C LEU A 124 -6.75 5.09 -9.85
N PRO A 125 -6.93 5.50 -8.59
CA PRO A 125 -7.36 6.86 -8.26
C PRO A 125 -6.20 7.86 -8.39
N PRO A 126 -6.46 9.14 -8.72
CA PRO A 126 -5.46 10.20 -8.84
C PRO A 126 -5.00 10.71 -7.47
N ILE A 127 -4.51 9.81 -6.62
CA ILE A 127 -3.80 10.10 -5.37
C ILE A 127 -2.62 9.13 -5.20
N LEU A 128 -1.58 9.54 -4.47
CA LEU A 128 -0.50 8.65 -4.09
C LEU A 128 -1.03 7.44 -3.29
N SER A 129 -0.90 6.25 -3.89
CA SER A 129 -1.36 4.99 -3.33
C SER A 129 -0.19 4.07 -2.95
N HIS A 130 -0.48 2.97 -2.26
CA HIS A 130 0.51 1.91 -2.00
C HIS A 130 1.12 1.32 -3.28
N ALA A 131 0.34 1.26 -4.36
CA ALA A 131 0.81 0.77 -5.66
C ALA A 131 1.95 1.64 -6.22
N ASP A 132 1.86 2.94 -6.01
CA ASP A 132 2.87 3.90 -6.43
C ASP A 132 4.04 3.89 -5.45
N PHE A 133 3.72 4.22 -4.20
CA PHE A 133 4.67 4.56 -3.15
C PHE A 133 5.56 3.39 -2.73
N VAL A 134 5.08 2.15 -2.88
CA VAL A 134 5.80 0.93 -2.48
C VAL A 134 6.06 0.01 -3.65
N LEU A 135 5.01 -0.39 -4.39
CA LEU A 135 5.14 -1.47 -5.37
C LEU A 135 5.96 -1.07 -6.60
N ALA A 136 5.93 0.22 -6.98
CA ALA A 136 6.62 0.76 -8.14
C ALA A 136 7.81 1.69 -7.81
N ASN A 137 7.92 2.21 -6.59
CA ASN A 137 8.95 3.20 -6.23
C ASN A 137 10.27 2.59 -5.73
N TRP A 138 10.89 1.74 -6.54
CA TRP A 138 12.16 1.12 -6.17
C TRP A 138 13.03 0.81 -7.39
N ARG A 139 14.34 0.79 -7.17
CA ARG A 139 15.34 0.32 -8.14
C ARG A 139 16.50 -0.34 -7.42
N ARG A 140 17.21 -1.22 -8.11
CA ARG A 140 18.52 -1.70 -7.66
C ARG A 140 19.60 -0.66 -7.98
N LYS A 141 20.58 -0.51 -7.09
CA LYS A 141 21.80 0.27 -7.34
C LYS A 141 22.74 -0.51 -8.25
N ASP A 142 22.99 -1.77 -7.90
CA ASP A 142 23.59 -2.77 -8.79
C ASP A 142 22.48 -3.70 -9.33
N PRO A 143 22.19 -3.67 -10.64
CA PRO A 143 21.18 -4.54 -11.27
C PRO A 143 21.40 -6.03 -11.01
N ASN A 144 22.64 -6.47 -10.81
CA ASN A 144 22.99 -7.87 -10.56
C ASN A 144 23.07 -8.21 -9.06
N GLY A 145 22.92 -7.21 -8.19
CA GLY A 145 22.98 -7.38 -6.74
C GLY A 145 21.67 -7.90 -6.12
N PRO A 146 21.72 -8.32 -4.85
CA PRO A 146 20.56 -8.87 -4.17
C PRO A 146 19.46 -7.81 -3.91
N LEU A 147 18.23 -8.26 -3.67
CA LEU A 147 17.11 -7.41 -3.21
C LEU A 147 17.21 -7.15 -1.70
N GLU A 148 18.29 -6.48 -1.30
CA GLU A 148 18.55 -6.06 0.07
C GLU A 148 18.53 -4.54 0.14
N ILE A 149 18.09 -3.97 1.28
CA ILE A 149 17.88 -2.51 1.41
C ILE A 149 19.14 -1.69 1.12
N GLU A 150 20.32 -2.27 1.34
CA GLU A 150 21.62 -1.68 1.04
C GLU A 150 21.81 -1.47 -0.48
N ASN A 151 21.34 -2.44 -1.28
CA ASN A 151 21.38 -2.40 -2.75
C ASN A 151 20.13 -1.78 -3.39
N LEU A 152 19.12 -1.39 -2.59
CA LEU A 152 17.90 -0.78 -3.10
C LEU A 152 17.91 0.73 -2.92
N ASP A 153 17.19 1.43 -3.79
CA ASP A 153 16.92 2.85 -3.64
C ASP A 153 15.52 3.20 -4.15
N THR A 154 14.98 4.34 -3.72
CA THR A 154 13.71 4.87 -4.24
C THR A 154 13.94 5.61 -5.55
N ILE A 155 12.95 5.59 -6.45
CA ILE A 155 13.01 6.34 -7.71
C ILE A 155 12.71 7.80 -7.45
N ILE A 156 11.59 8.08 -6.77
CA ILE A 156 11.15 9.43 -6.38
C ILE A 156 11.05 9.51 -4.85
N THR A 157 11.37 10.67 -4.29
CA THR A 157 11.37 10.89 -2.84
C THR A 157 10.71 12.21 -2.45
N LEU A 158 10.24 12.28 -1.22
CA LEU A 158 9.62 13.44 -0.57
C LEU A 158 10.47 13.83 0.66
N PRO A 159 10.16 14.94 1.35
CA PRO A 159 10.84 15.25 2.60
C PRO A 159 10.75 14.10 3.63
N GLY A 160 11.86 13.83 4.31
CA GLY A 160 12.00 12.71 5.25
C GLY A 160 13.32 11.94 5.11
N GLY A 161 14.08 12.19 4.05
CA GLY A 161 15.45 11.66 3.87
C GLY A 161 15.53 10.14 4.01
N GLU A 162 16.56 9.65 4.71
CA GLU A 162 16.75 8.21 4.93
C GLU A 162 15.58 7.54 5.66
N SER A 163 14.81 8.26 6.50
CA SER A 163 13.63 7.67 7.14
C SER A 163 12.49 7.40 6.16
N LEU A 164 12.32 8.25 5.14
CA LEU A 164 11.32 8.02 4.09
C LEU A 164 11.75 6.84 3.21
N ARG A 165 13.01 6.85 2.78
CA ARG A 165 13.63 5.75 2.03
C ARG A 165 13.49 4.43 2.80
N GLY A 166 13.81 4.43 4.08
CA GLY A 166 13.65 3.29 4.98
C GLY A 166 12.20 2.82 5.08
N PHE A 167 11.25 3.73 5.24
CA PHE A 167 9.82 3.39 5.33
C PHE A 167 9.32 2.70 4.06
N ILE A 168 9.68 3.22 2.88
CA ILE A 168 9.31 2.64 1.59
C ILE A 168 9.94 1.25 1.42
N LEU A 169 11.27 1.17 1.57
CA LEU A 169 12.01 -0.05 1.26
C LEU A 169 11.75 -1.18 2.27
N VAL A 170 11.59 -0.87 3.57
CA VAL A 170 11.15 -1.89 4.54
C VAL A 170 9.77 -2.43 4.18
N THR A 171 8.84 -1.56 3.77
CA THR A 171 7.49 -1.99 3.35
C THR A 171 7.55 -2.85 2.07
N LEU A 172 8.42 -2.49 1.12
CA LEU A 172 8.70 -3.32 -0.06
C LEU A 172 9.25 -4.69 0.31
N LEU A 173 10.15 -4.78 1.28
CA LEU A 173 10.70 -6.07 1.74
C LEU A 173 9.63 -6.92 2.43
N VAL A 174 8.65 -6.31 3.10
CA VAL A 174 7.46 -7.03 3.62
C VAL A 174 6.66 -7.63 2.47
N GLU A 175 6.39 -6.86 1.41
CA GLU A 175 5.71 -7.36 0.19
C GLU A 175 6.50 -8.50 -0.47
N LYS A 176 7.83 -8.35 -0.60
CA LYS A 176 8.71 -9.38 -1.17
C LYS A 176 8.74 -10.66 -0.33
N ALA A 177 8.75 -10.54 0.99
CA ALA A 177 8.72 -11.67 1.91
C ALA A 177 7.40 -12.46 1.84
N ALA A 178 6.33 -11.85 1.33
CA ALA A 178 5.04 -12.51 1.16
C ALA A 178 4.97 -13.44 -0.06
N VAL A 179 5.92 -13.35 -1.02
CA VAL A 179 5.87 -14.09 -2.29
C VAL A 179 5.67 -15.59 -2.12
N PRO A 180 6.39 -16.31 -1.23
CA PRO A 180 6.11 -17.73 -1.00
C PRO A 180 4.68 -17.99 -0.53
N GLY A 181 4.12 -17.11 0.30
CA GLY A 181 2.73 -17.18 0.75
C GLY A 181 1.70 -16.94 -0.37
N ILE A 182 2.02 -16.06 -1.33
CA ILE A 182 1.20 -15.85 -2.54
C ILE A 182 1.18 -17.12 -3.40
N LYS A 183 2.32 -17.80 -3.56
CA LYS A 183 2.38 -19.08 -4.28
C LYS A 183 1.63 -20.17 -3.52
N ALA A 184 1.75 -20.20 -2.19
CA ALA A 184 1.05 -21.12 -1.32
C ALA A 184 -0.49 -20.97 -1.41
N ILE A 185 -1.01 -19.76 -1.65
CA ILE A 185 -2.45 -19.56 -1.94
C ILE A 185 -2.90 -20.42 -3.12
N VAL A 186 -2.19 -20.34 -4.25
CA VAL A 186 -2.54 -21.07 -5.48
C VAL A 186 -2.48 -22.58 -5.25
N GLN A 187 -1.42 -23.04 -4.57
CA GLN A 187 -1.24 -24.45 -4.22
C GLN A 187 -2.34 -24.94 -3.28
N ALA A 188 -2.70 -24.17 -2.24
CA ALA A 188 -3.73 -24.53 -1.28
C ALA A 188 -5.10 -24.66 -1.96
N LEU A 189 -5.45 -23.75 -2.87
CA LEU A 189 -6.69 -23.83 -3.64
C LEU A 189 -6.71 -25.05 -4.57
N GLY A 190 -5.61 -25.29 -5.30
CA GLY A 190 -5.48 -26.47 -6.17
C GLY A 190 -5.59 -27.77 -5.37
N ALA A 191 -4.91 -27.87 -4.25
CA ALA A 191 -4.96 -29.02 -3.34
C ALA A 191 -6.36 -29.23 -2.75
N THR A 192 -7.06 -28.14 -2.40
CA THR A 192 -8.44 -28.19 -1.91
C THR A 192 -9.39 -28.76 -2.97
N LEU A 193 -9.27 -28.33 -4.23
CA LEU A 193 -10.08 -28.84 -5.34
C LEU A 193 -9.81 -30.34 -5.61
N GLN A 194 -8.55 -30.76 -5.50
CA GLN A 194 -8.13 -32.14 -5.73
C GLN A 194 -8.31 -33.04 -4.50
N ARG A 195 -8.71 -32.47 -3.35
CA ARG A 195 -8.75 -33.17 -2.05
C ARG A 195 -7.41 -33.79 -1.66
N ASP A 196 -6.31 -33.12 -2.00
CA ASP A 196 -4.95 -33.53 -1.63
C ASP A 196 -4.55 -32.90 -0.29
N GLU A 197 -4.76 -33.64 0.79
CA GLU A 197 -4.48 -33.20 2.15
C GLU A 197 -2.99 -32.94 2.40
N GLU A 198 -2.08 -33.71 1.77
CA GLU A 198 -0.64 -33.55 1.97
C GLU A 198 -0.10 -32.29 1.28
N SER A 199 -0.58 -32.00 0.07
CA SER A 199 -0.22 -30.76 -0.61
C SER A 199 -0.85 -29.54 0.08
N LEU A 200 -2.09 -29.66 0.57
CA LEU A 200 -2.72 -28.60 1.35
C LEU A 200 -1.96 -28.32 2.64
N HIS A 201 -1.55 -29.36 3.37
CA HIS A 201 -0.75 -29.22 4.59
C HIS A 201 0.57 -28.47 4.32
N ARG A 202 1.30 -28.85 3.26
CA ARG A 202 2.54 -28.17 2.84
C ARG A 202 2.31 -26.70 2.48
N ALA A 203 1.28 -26.41 1.69
CA ALA A 203 0.93 -25.03 1.32
C ALA A 203 0.61 -24.16 2.56
N LEU A 204 -0.14 -24.68 3.53
CA LEU A 204 -0.42 -23.96 4.77
C LEU A 204 0.87 -23.73 5.59
N GLN A 205 1.81 -24.68 5.62
CA GLN A 205 3.10 -24.46 6.28
C GLN A 205 3.92 -23.36 5.60
N GLU A 206 3.97 -23.35 4.26
CA GLU A 206 4.66 -22.30 3.49
C GLU A 206 4.04 -20.92 3.72
N LEU A 207 2.70 -20.83 3.75
CA LEU A 207 1.99 -19.58 4.06
C LEU A 207 2.36 -19.05 5.46
N ALA A 208 2.31 -19.92 6.47
CA ALA A 208 2.70 -19.52 7.83
C ALA A 208 4.16 -19.05 7.91
N GLY A 209 5.07 -19.72 7.20
CA GLY A 209 6.47 -19.33 7.08
C GLY A 209 6.65 -17.95 6.43
N ALA A 210 5.92 -17.68 5.33
CA ALA A 210 5.95 -16.39 4.64
C ALA A 210 5.46 -15.25 5.54
N ILE A 211 4.36 -15.45 6.29
CA ILE A 211 3.86 -14.44 7.24
C ILE A 211 4.87 -14.19 8.37
N GLY A 212 5.58 -15.24 8.82
CA GLY A 212 6.70 -15.12 9.74
C GLY A 212 7.84 -14.27 9.17
N ALA A 213 8.22 -14.48 7.91
CA ALA A 213 9.25 -13.70 7.23
C ALA A 213 8.83 -12.24 7.02
N MET A 214 7.55 -11.98 6.68
CA MET A 214 6.98 -10.63 6.65
C MET A 214 7.12 -9.92 8.00
N SER A 215 6.87 -10.64 9.10
CA SER A 215 7.03 -10.08 10.45
C SER A 215 8.49 -9.72 10.73
N GLN A 216 9.45 -10.56 10.30
CA GLN A 216 10.88 -10.26 10.42
C GLN A 216 11.27 -9.01 9.61
N ALA A 217 10.83 -8.90 8.36
CA ALA A 217 11.06 -7.73 7.53
C ALA A 217 10.49 -6.46 8.17
N LEU A 218 9.25 -6.52 8.68
CA LEU A 218 8.58 -5.40 9.32
C LEU A 218 9.33 -4.89 10.57
N ARG A 219 10.07 -5.75 11.30
CA ARG A 219 10.87 -5.31 12.47
C ARG A 219 11.98 -4.35 12.09
N ARG A 220 12.50 -4.44 10.86
CA ARG A 220 13.55 -3.55 10.34
C ARG A 220 13.10 -2.10 10.28
N MET A 221 11.81 -1.81 10.40
CA MET A 221 11.29 -0.45 10.54
C MET A 221 12.02 0.31 11.66
N HIS A 222 12.40 -0.38 12.74
CA HIS A 222 13.15 0.20 13.87
C HIS A 222 14.58 0.63 13.52
N ASP A 223 15.19 0.02 12.51
CA ASP A 223 16.58 0.27 12.14
C ASP A 223 16.69 1.40 11.12
N TYR A 224 15.70 1.55 10.25
CA TYR A 224 15.76 2.48 9.11
C TYR A 224 14.83 3.69 9.21
N VAL A 225 13.92 3.74 10.19
CA VAL A 225 12.94 4.84 10.29
C VAL A 225 12.98 5.48 11.66
N ASP A 226 13.24 6.79 11.69
CA ASP A 226 13.12 7.62 12.87
C ASP A 226 11.63 7.93 13.17
N PRO A 227 11.12 7.62 14.38
CA PRO A 227 9.72 7.87 14.73
C PRO A 227 9.28 9.34 14.67
N GLU A 228 10.18 10.27 14.97
CA GLU A 228 9.88 11.70 14.96
C GLU A 228 9.80 12.23 13.53
N VAL A 229 10.74 11.83 12.66
CA VAL A 229 10.72 12.17 11.23
C VAL A 229 9.49 11.57 10.56
N PHE A 230 9.16 10.32 10.87
CA PHE A 230 7.94 9.69 10.36
C PHE A 230 6.69 10.49 10.74
N TYR A 231 6.54 10.79 12.03
CA TYR A 231 5.35 11.46 12.55
C TYR A 231 5.20 12.89 12.04
N SER A 232 6.29 13.68 12.09
CA SER A 232 6.23 15.13 11.88
C SER A 232 6.49 15.56 10.44
N VAL A 233 7.13 14.71 9.63
CA VAL A 233 7.50 15.05 8.24
C VAL A 233 6.82 14.12 7.25
N ILE A 234 7.03 12.81 7.34
CA ILE A 234 6.60 11.87 6.29
C ILE A 234 5.07 11.76 6.21
N ARG A 235 4.42 11.63 7.37
CA ARG A 235 3.01 11.27 7.46
C ARG A 235 2.07 12.25 6.75
N ILE A 236 2.39 13.54 6.74
CA ILE A 236 1.54 14.54 6.10
C ILE A 236 1.47 14.30 4.58
N PHE A 237 2.58 13.94 3.95
CA PHE A 237 2.64 13.67 2.51
C PHE A 237 1.96 12.36 2.10
N LEU A 238 1.61 11.49 3.05
CA LEU A 238 0.84 10.28 2.78
C LEU A 238 -0.67 10.50 2.98
N SER A 239 -1.07 11.68 3.47
CA SER A 239 -2.44 11.96 3.85
C SER A 239 -3.29 12.36 2.65
N GLY A 240 -4.46 11.75 2.53
CA GLY A 240 -5.43 12.14 1.51
C GLY A 240 -6.34 13.26 1.99
N TRP A 241 -7.36 13.55 1.19
CA TRP A 241 -8.37 14.57 1.43
C TRP A 241 -9.79 13.97 1.53
N LYS A 242 -9.88 12.66 1.80
CA LYS A 242 -11.09 11.99 2.28
C LYS A 242 -10.99 11.75 3.78
N ASP A 243 -12.04 12.08 4.51
CA ASP A 243 -12.10 11.98 5.98
C ASP A 243 -10.99 12.78 6.69
N ASN A 244 -10.38 13.77 6.03
CA ASN A 244 -9.31 14.60 6.54
C ASN A 244 -9.85 15.97 7.03
N PRO A 245 -9.77 16.28 8.34
CA PRO A 245 -10.23 17.56 8.86
C PRO A 245 -9.54 18.80 8.28
N ALA A 246 -8.30 18.67 7.78
CA ALA A 246 -7.58 19.78 7.14
C ALA A 246 -8.11 20.10 5.72
N MET A 247 -8.79 19.14 5.09
CA MET A 247 -9.38 19.26 3.75
C MET A 247 -10.79 18.67 3.72
N PRO A 248 -11.75 19.23 4.47
CA PRO A 248 -13.06 18.62 4.69
C PRO A 248 -13.92 18.53 3.43
N HIS A 249 -13.62 19.37 2.43
CA HIS A 249 -14.34 19.42 1.16
C HIS A 249 -13.69 18.58 0.06
N GLY A 250 -12.49 18.00 0.28
CA GLY A 250 -11.74 17.35 -0.80
C GLY A 250 -10.89 18.32 -1.61
N LEU A 251 -10.51 17.91 -2.83
CA LEU A 251 -9.63 18.65 -3.74
C LEU A 251 -10.27 18.76 -5.13
N ILE A 252 -10.31 19.97 -5.70
CA ILE A 252 -10.78 20.20 -7.07
C ILE A 252 -9.66 19.85 -8.03
N TYR A 253 -9.95 19.02 -9.03
CA TYR A 253 -9.04 18.70 -10.12
C TYR A 253 -9.39 19.59 -11.31
N GLU A 254 -8.66 20.69 -11.47
CA GLU A 254 -8.98 21.69 -12.49
C GLU A 254 -8.95 21.07 -13.90
N GLY A 255 -10.02 21.29 -14.66
CA GLY A 255 -10.17 20.72 -16.01
C GLY A 255 -10.63 19.25 -16.05
N VAL A 256 -10.82 18.61 -14.90
CA VAL A 256 -11.32 17.23 -14.77
C VAL A 256 -12.72 17.21 -14.14
N SER A 257 -12.87 17.85 -12.97
CA SER A 257 -14.13 17.91 -12.23
C SER A 257 -14.33 19.32 -11.67
N PRO A 258 -15.51 19.94 -11.88
CA PRO A 258 -15.84 21.21 -11.23
C PRO A 258 -16.11 21.05 -9.73
N GLU A 259 -16.47 19.84 -9.29
CA GLU A 259 -16.69 19.52 -7.88
C GLU A 259 -15.43 18.93 -7.24
N PRO A 260 -15.15 19.24 -5.96
CA PRO A 260 -14.08 18.61 -5.21
C PRO A 260 -14.24 17.08 -5.13
N LEU A 261 -13.14 16.36 -5.36
CA LEU A 261 -13.07 14.90 -5.22
C LEU A 261 -12.44 14.52 -3.88
N ALA A 262 -12.87 13.40 -3.30
CA ALA A 262 -12.38 12.91 -2.02
C ALA A 262 -11.67 11.56 -2.15
N PHE A 263 -10.34 11.55 -1.94
CA PHE A 263 -9.51 10.33 -1.98
C PHE A 263 -8.79 10.07 -0.65
N SER A 264 -8.75 8.80 -0.24
CA SER A 264 -8.04 8.33 0.95
C SER A 264 -6.53 8.31 0.68
N GLY A 265 -5.73 8.71 1.66
CA GLY A 265 -4.28 8.66 1.55
C GLY A 265 -3.70 7.26 1.59
N GLY A 266 -2.40 7.17 1.33
CA GLY A 266 -1.65 5.91 1.31
C GLY A 266 -1.72 5.18 2.65
N SER A 267 -1.98 3.88 2.62
CA SER A 267 -2.07 3.03 3.82
C SER A 267 -1.71 1.58 3.49
N ALA A 268 -1.11 0.87 4.45
CA ALA A 268 -0.87 -0.57 4.35
C ALA A 268 -2.16 -1.37 4.09
N ALA A 269 -3.34 -0.81 4.40
CA ALA A 269 -4.63 -1.42 4.06
C ALA A 269 -4.90 -1.52 2.55
N GLN A 270 -4.11 -0.84 1.71
CA GLN A 270 -4.15 -0.94 0.24
C GLN A 270 -3.27 -2.08 -0.29
N SER A 271 -2.45 -2.73 0.55
CA SER A 271 -1.65 -3.90 0.16
C SER A 271 -2.55 -5.09 -0.17
N SER A 272 -2.39 -5.67 -1.36
CA SER A 272 -3.18 -6.84 -1.78
C SER A 272 -2.82 -8.12 -1.02
N VAL A 273 -1.59 -8.23 -0.49
CA VAL A 273 -1.11 -9.40 0.26
C VAL A 273 -2.01 -9.69 1.46
N LEU A 274 -2.27 -8.68 2.30
CA LEU A 274 -3.01 -8.87 3.53
C LEU A 274 -4.47 -9.26 3.26
N HIS A 275 -5.06 -8.73 2.18
CA HIS A 275 -6.40 -9.13 1.76
C HIS A 275 -6.41 -10.55 1.22
N ALA A 276 -5.43 -10.92 0.39
CA ALA A 276 -5.35 -12.28 -0.16
C ALA A 276 -5.22 -13.35 0.95
N PHE A 277 -4.43 -13.07 1.99
CA PHE A 277 -4.29 -13.97 3.13
C PHE A 277 -5.56 -14.05 3.97
N ASP A 278 -6.24 -12.93 4.20
CA ASP A 278 -7.55 -12.93 4.87
C ASP A 278 -8.59 -13.74 4.10
N GLU A 279 -8.68 -13.56 2.77
CA GLU A 279 -9.64 -14.28 1.93
C GLU A 279 -9.36 -15.79 1.91
N LEU A 280 -8.08 -16.21 1.75
CA LEU A 280 -7.72 -17.65 1.78
C LEU A 280 -8.08 -18.29 3.13
N LEU A 281 -7.76 -17.60 4.23
CA LEU A 281 -8.02 -18.10 5.58
C LEU A 281 -9.49 -17.92 6.00
N GLY A 282 -10.34 -17.31 5.16
CA GLY A 282 -11.74 -17.06 5.45
C GLY A 282 -11.96 -16.17 6.68
N ILE A 283 -11.12 -15.14 6.86
CA ILE A 283 -11.21 -14.21 7.99
C ILE A 283 -12.36 -13.21 7.75
N CYS A 284 -13.34 -13.24 8.64
CA CYS A 284 -14.50 -12.35 8.58
C CYS A 284 -14.29 -11.12 9.47
N HIS A 285 -14.05 -9.96 8.86
CA HIS A 285 -13.93 -8.68 9.56
C HIS A 285 -15.28 -8.10 9.98
N ARG A 286 -15.29 -7.36 11.09
CA ARG A 286 -16.46 -6.58 11.54
C ARG A 286 -16.89 -5.56 10.48
N HIS A 287 -18.19 -5.23 10.42
CA HIS A 287 -18.80 -4.48 9.32
C HIS A 287 -18.08 -3.18 8.95
N ASP A 288 -17.74 -2.35 9.93
CA ASP A 288 -17.04 -1.08 9.76
C ASP A 288 -15.60 -1.26 9.23
N THR A 289 -14.87 -2.20 9.81
CA THR A 289 -13.53 -2.61 9.36
C THR A 289 -13.55 -3.16 7.94
N ALA A 290 -14.52 -4.03 7.64
CA ALA A 290 -14.71 -4.62 6.31
C ALA A 290 -15.04 -3.54 5.27
N ALA A 291 -15.91 -2.58 5.59
CA ALA A 291 -16.25 -1.47 4.70
C ALA A 291 -15.02 -0.60 4.37
N PHE A 292 -14.15 -0.35 5.35
CA PHE A 292 -12.89 0.35 5.10
C PHE A 292 -11.95 -0.47 4.19
N LEU A 293 -11.75 -1.76 4.49
CA LEU A 293 -10.90 -2.64 3.68
C LEU A 293 -11.42 -2.77 2.23
N HIS A 294 -12.72 -2.97 2.04
CA HIS A 294 -13.31 -3.04 0.70
C HIS A 294 -13.06 -1.77 -0.11
N ARG A 295 -13.21 -0.59 0.50
CA ARG A 295 -12.85 0.68 -0.15
C ARG A 295 -11.38 0.76 -0.51
N MET A 296 -10.47 0.20 0.31
CA MET A 296 -9.04 0.18 -0.01
C MET A 296 -8.70 -0.69 -1.23
N ARG A 297 -9.59 -1.61 -1.63
CA ARG A 297 -9.41 -2.38 -2.88
C ARG A 297 -9.51 -1.50 -4.12
N ASP A 298 -10.19 -0.35 -4.05
CA ASP A 298 -10.26 0.61 -5.15
C ASP A 298 -8.94 1.37 -5.38
N TYR A 299 -7.96 1.18 -4.50
CA TYR A 299 -6.60 1.74 -4.59
C TYR A 299 -5.57 0.67 -4.99
N MET A 300 -6.03 -0.54 -5.30
CA MET A 300 -5.19 -1.61 -5.84
C MET A 300 -5.23 -1.59 -7.36
N PRO A 301 -4.15 -1.99 -8.06
CA PRO A 301 -4.23 -2.25 -9.49
C PRO A 301 -5.39 -3.21 -9.81
N PRO A 302 -6.15 -2.98 -10.90
CA PRO A 302 -7.36 -3.75 -11.19
C PRO A 302 -7.15 -5.27 -11.20
N ALA A 303 -5.99 -5.72 -11.70
CA ALA A 303 -5.64 -7.13 -11.75
C ALA A 303 -5.39 -7.71 -10.35
N HIS A 304 -4.76 -6.96 -9.45
CA HIS A 304 -4.56 -7.37 -8.06
C HIS A 304 -5.88 -7.43 -7.30
N ARG A 305 -6.78 -6.45 -7.54
CA ARG A 305 -8.14 -6.48 -7.00
C ARG A 305 -8.91 -7.71 -7.48
N ALA A 306 -8.81 -8.03 -8.77
CA ALA A 306 -9.44 -9.22 -9.35
C ALA A 306 -8.92 -10.52 -8.71
N PHE A 307 -7.63 -10.61 -8.42
CA PHE A 307 -7.06 -11.75 -7.69
C PHE A 307 -7.74 -11.94 -6.33
N VAL A 308 -7.81 -10.88 -5.52
CA VAL A 308 -8.47 -10.93 -4.21
C VAL A 308 -9.95 -11.29 -4.32
N GLN A 309 -10.66 -10.77 -5.33
CA GLN A 309 -12.07 -11.10 -5.58
C GLN A 309 -12.26 -12.56 -5.96
N GLU A 310 -11.35 -13.14 -6.74
CA GLU A 310 -11.43 -14.55 -7.11
C GLU A 310 -11.15 -15.47 -5.92
N LEU A 311 -10.20 -15.11 -5.05
CA LEU A 311 -9.98 -15.84 -3.80
C LEU A 311 -11.24 -15.88 -2.93
N ARG A 312 -11.97 -14.77 -2.86
CA ARG A 312 -13.23 -14.69 -2.11
C ARG A 312 -14.32 -15.62 -2.68
N ALA A 313 -14.34 -15.82 -4.00
CA ALA A 313 -15.30 -16.68 -4.67
C ALA A 313 -14.86 -18.15 -4.72
N ALA A 314 -13.62 -18.45 -4.37
CA ALA A 314 -13.04 -19.78 -4.43
C ALA A 314 -13.60 -20.71 -3.35
N VAL A 315 -13.30 -22.01 -3.50
CA VAL A 315 -13.62 -23.03 -2.50
C VAL A 315 -12.98 -22.68 -1.14
N SER A 316 -13.74 -22.84 -0.07
CA SER A 316 -13.27 -22.48 1.27
C SER A 316 -12.27 -23.50 1.79
N VAL A 317 -10.99 -23.10 1.84
CA VAL A 317 -9.91 -23.87 2.49
C VAL A 317 -10.26 -24.19 3.94
N ARG A 318 -10.81 -23.21 4.66
CA ARG A 318 -11.25 -23.39 6.05
C ARG A 318 -12.29 -24.50 6.20
N GLN A 319 -13.30 -24.55 5.32
CA GLN A 319 -14.31 -25.61 5.35
C GLN A 319 -13.72 -26.97 4.98
N CYS A 320 -12.78 -27.02 4.03
CA CYS A 320 -12.08 -28.25 3.68
C CYS A 320 -11.28 -28.81 4.88
N VAL A 321 -10.52 -27.97 5.56
CA VAL A 321 -9.77 -28.36 6.78
C VAL A 321 -10.71 -28.86 7.89
N LEU A 322 -11.86 -28.24 8.08
CA LEU A 322 -12.88 -28.70 9.02
C LEU A 322 -13.46 -30.07 8.64
N ALA A 323 -13.76 -30.28 7.35
CA ALA A 323 -14.36 -31.50 6.85
C ALA A 323 -13.39 -32.70 6.83
N ALA A 324 -12.09 -32.47 6.61
CA ALA A 324 -11.08 -33.52 6.57
C ALA A 324 -10.90 -34.22 7.94
N GLY A 325 -11.09 -33.50 9.05
CA GLY A 325 -10.86 -34.04 10.39
C GLY A 325 -9.39 -34.33 10.74
N ASP A 326 -8.43 -34.07 9.83
CA ASP A 326 -7.00 -34.24 10.08
C ASP A 326 -6.48 -33.17 11.06
N ALA A 327 -5.97 -33.63 12.20
CA ALA A 327 -5.39 -32.79 13.23
C ALA A 327 -4.15 -32.00 12.74
N ARG A 328 -3.38 -32.55 11.79
CA ARG A 328 -2.22 -31.87 11.18
C ARG A 328 -2.66 -30.69 10.32
N LEU A 329 -3.67 -30.88 9.46
CA LEU A 329 -4.25 -29.80 8.66
C LEU A 329 -4.82 -28.69 9.52
N ARG A 330 -5.56 -29.05 10.57
CA ARG A 330 -6.08 -28.08 11.55
C ARG A 330 -4.96 -27.30 12.22
N ALA A 331 -3.90 -27.98 12.66
CA ALA A 331 -2.75 -27.34 13.30
C ALA A 331 -2.01 -26.40 12.33
N ALA A 332 -1.82 -26.80 11.06
CA ALA A 332 -1.19 -25.97 10.04
C ALA A 332 -2.03 -24.73 9.69
N PHE A 333 -3.34 -24.89 9.54
CA PHE A 333 -4.27 -23.77 9.34
C PHE A 333 -4.23 -22.78 10.50
N ASN A 334 -4.37 -23.28 11.74
CA ASN A 334 -4.31 -22.44 12.94
C ASN A 334 -2.96 -21.74 13.07
N ARG A 335 -1.85 -22.35 12.62
CA ARG A 335 -0.54 -21.70 12.58
C ARG A 335 -0.51 -20.49 11.65
N CYS A 336 -1.19 -20.54 10.50
CA CYS A 336 -1.33 -19.40 9.60
C CYS A 336 -2.10 -18.26 10.29
N VAL A 337 -3.22 -18.59 10.94
CA VAL A 337 -4.06 -17.62 11.67
C VAL A 337 -3.28 -16.97 12.82
N CYS A 338 -2.53 -17.76 13.60
CA CYS A 338 -1.66 -17.24 14.66
C CYS A 338 -0.56 -16.34 14.10
N ALA A 339 0.15 -16.77 13.05
CA ALA A 339 1.21 -15.97 12.43
C ALA A 339 0.68 -14.61 11.93
N LEU A 340 -0.52 -14.59 11.32
CA LEU A 340 -1.15 -13.35 10.86
C LEU A 340 -1.62 -12.46 12.02
N THR A 341 -2.10 -13.08 13.11
CA THR A 341 -2.44 -12.38 14.36
C THR A 341 -1.20 -11.73 14.99
N ASP A 342 -0.07 -12.44 14.99
CA ASP A 342 1.21 -11.94 15.51
C ASP A 342 1.75 -10.80 14.65
N PHE A 343 1.71 -10.94 13.32
CA PHE A 343 2.06 -9.86 12.38
C PHE A 343 1.23 -8.60 12.67
N ARG A 344 -0.09 -8.74 12.85
CA ARG A 344 -1.00 -7.61 13.18
C ARG A 344 -0.69 -7.00 14.54
N SER A 345 -0.36 -7.82 15.53
CA SER A 345 0.06 -7.36 16.86
C SER A 345 1.36 -6.57 16.79
N GLN A 346 2.33 -7.03 16.00
CA GLN A 346 3.58 -6.32 15.75
C GLN A 346 3.34 -4.99 15.02
N HIS A 347 2.45 -4.97 14.03
CA HIS A 347 2.07 -3.72 13.35
C HIS A 347 1.44 -2.71 14.32
N ILE A 348 0.58 -3.15 15.25
CA ILE A 348 0.04 -2.29 16.32
C ILE A 348 1.17 -1.71 17.19
N ALA A 349 2.19 -2.51 17.54
CA ALA A 349 3.33 -2.03 18.32
C ALA A 349 4.14 -0.97 17.57
N ILE A 350 4.39 -1.17 16.27
CA ILE A 350 5.01 -0.15 15.40
C ILE A 350 4.18 1.12 15.39
N VAL A 351 2.89 1.03 15.08
CA VAL A 351 1.99 2.19 15.06
C VAL A 351 1.95 2.92 16.41
N THR A 352 2.05 2.19 17.52
CA THR A 352 2.17 2.78 18.86
C THR A 352 3.44 3.64 18.99
N LYS A 353 4.60 3.12 18.56
CA LYS A 353 5.88 3.83 18.60
C LYS A 353 5.91 5.04 17.65
N TYR A 354 5.52 4.83 16.40
CA TYR A 354 5.66 5.81 15.31
C TYR A 354 4.53 6.84 15.25
N ILE A 355 3.39 6.60 15.92
CA ILE A 355 2.27 7.54 15.94
C ILE A 355 1.97 8.01 17.36
N ALA A 356 1.53 7.13 18.26
CA ALA A 356 1.03 7.57 19.58
C ALA A 356 2.15 8.17 20.48
N ILE A 357 3.28 7.47 20.59
CA ILE A 357 4.41 7.93 21.39
C ILE A 357 5.06 9.16 20.73
N ALA A 358 5.24 9.15 19.41
CA ALA A 358 5.78 10.29 18.67
C ALA A 358 4.89 11.54 18.80
N ALA A 359 3.56 11.40 18.71
CA ALA A 359 2.60 12.48 18.95
C ALA A 359 2.76 13.09 20.34
N THR A 360 2.87 12.25 21.36
CA THR A 360 3.03 12.69 22.76
C THR A 360 4.32 13.47 22.94
N LYS A 361 5.44 12.98 22.38
CA LYS A 361 6.73 13.67 22.39
C LYS A 361 6.68 15.02 21.67
N ALA A 362 6.03 15.08 20.50
CA ALA A 362 5.86 16.30 19.74
C ALA A 362 5.05 17.36 20.50
N ARG A 363 3.98 16.96 21.19
CA ARG A 363 3.19 17.86 22.05
C ARG A 363 4.00 18.40 23.23
N ALA A 364 4.77 17.53 23.89
CA ALA A 364 5.61 17.94 25.01
C ALA A 364 6.63 19.03 24.60
N ARG A 365 7.30 18.86 23.44
CA ARG A 365 8.25 19.87 22.93
C ARG A 365 7.59 21.20 22.55
N ARG A 366 6.36 21.18 22.04
CA ARG A 366 5.61 22.42 21.74
C ARG A 366 5.22 23.21 23.00
N ALA A 367 5.13 22.54 24.15
CA ALA A 367 4.80 23.19 25.42
C ALA A 367 6.02 23.82 26.12
N GLU A 368 7.25 23.59 25.62
CA GLU A 368 8.47 24.17 26.20
C GLU A 368 8.76 25.57 25.63
N PRO A 369 8.87 26.63 26.48
CA PRO A 369 8.97 28.02 26.02
C PRO A 369 10.31 28.44 25.35
N SER A 370 11.31 27.56 25.24
CA SER A 370 12.67 27.92 24.80
C SER A 370 13.16 27.25 23.52
N ALA A 371 12.34 26.44 22.84
CA ALA A 371 12.75 25.81 21.60
C ALA A 371 12.55 26.77 20.41
N SER A 372 13.61 27.48 20.01
CA SER A 372 13.69 28.01 18.65
C SER A 372 13.61 26.84 17.69
N ALA A 373 12.44 26.65 17.06
CA ALA A 373 12.31 25.67 15.99
C ALA A 373 13.26 26.08 14.87
N GLY A 374 14.34 25.33 14.69
CA GLY A 374 15.19 25.46 13.51
C GLY A 374 14.32 25.30 12.25
N PRO A 375 14.65 25.98 11.14
CA PRO A 375 13.83 26.02 9.93
C PRO A 375 13.61 24.65 9.24
N SER A 376 14.19 23.56 9.76
CA SER A 376 14.13 22.21 9.18
C SER A 376 13.23 21.21 9.93
N ALA A 377 12.63 21.59 11.07
CA ALA A 377 11.73 20.71 11.80
C ALA A 377 10.29 20.88 11.28
N GLY A 378 9.83 19.95 10.42
CA GLY A 378 8.45 19.94 9.92
C GLY A 378 7.43 20.01 11.06
N LYS A 379 6.35 20.78 10.89
CA LYS A 379 5.30 20.93 11.91
C LYS A 379 4.48 19.63 12.00
N PRO A 380 4.37 18.99 13.18
CA PRO A 380 3.58 17.78 13.31
C PRO A 380 2.10 17.97 12.95
N PRO A 381 1.50 17.05 12.18
CA PRO A 381 0.12 17.14 11.73
C PRO A 381 -0.88 16.90 12.88
N THR A 382 -1.71 17.89 13.17
CA THR A 382 -2.72 17.88 14.23
C THR A 382 -4.02 17.21 13.79
N ALA A 383 -4.43 17.36 12.53
CA ALA A 383 -5.65 16.75 11.99
C ALA A 383 -5.55 15.21 11.95
N LEU A 384 -4.33 14.68 12.00
CA LEU A 384 -4.03 13.27 11.97
C LEU A 384 -3.85 12.62 13.35
N GLU A 385 -3.89 13.34 14.47
CA GLU A 385 -3.49 12.76 15.78
C GLU A 385 -4.16 11.42 16.12
N ALA A 386 -5.45 11.27 15.83
CA ALA A 386 -6.21 10.02 16.03
C ALA A 386 -6.47 9.21 14.75
N LYS A 387 -6.22 9.80 13.56
CA LYS A 387 -6.61 9.24 12.26
C LYS A 387 -5.42 8.74 11.45
N GLY A 388 -5.59 7.61 10.77
CA GLY A 388 -4.63 7.11 9.80
C GLY A 388 -4.63 7.99 8.55
N THR A 389 -3.55 7.94 7.78
CA THR A 389 -3.42 8.62 6.48
C THR A 389 -4.50 8.19 5.48
N GLY A 390 -4.99 6.95 5.59
CA GLY A 390 -6.15 6.44 4.85
C GLY A 390 -7.52 6.84 5.41
N GLY A 391 -7.59 7.52 6.56
CA GLY A 391 -8.83 8.06 7.16
C GLY A 391 -9.45 7.24 8.30
N SER A 392 -8.90 6.07 8.66
CA SER A 392 -9.44 5.24 9.75
C SER A 392 -9.06 5.74 11.15
N GLN A 393 -9.87 5.38 12.16
CA GLN A 393 -9.46 5.50 13.57
C GLN A 393 -8.42 4.42 13.87
N ILE A 394 -7.17 4.83 14.06
CA ILE A 394 -6.01 3.93 13.87
C ILE A 394 -6.09 2.69 14.78
N PHE A 395 -6.20 2.89 16.09
CA PHE A 395 -6.09 1.78 17.05
C PHE A 395 -7.34 0.90 17.10
N SER A 396 -8.54 1.48 16.98
CA SER A 396 -9.77 0.67 16.95
C SER A 396 -9.81 -0.21 15.71
N PHE A 397 -9.46 0.35 14.54
CA PHE A 397 -9.37 -0.39 13.29
C PHE A 397 -8.35 -1.53 13.36
N LEU A 398 -7.10 -1.25 13.76
CA LEU A 398 -6.05 -2.27 13.80
C LEU A 398 -6.33 -3.37 14.83
N LYS A 399 -6.85 -3.00 16.01
CA LYS A 399 -7.27 -3.99 17.03
C LYS A 399 -8.42 -4.85 16.52
N SER A 400 -9.42 -4.25 15.88
CA SER A 400 -10.53 -5.01 15.28
C SER A 400 -10.04 -6.02 14.24
N ILE A 401 -9.13 -5.61 13.35
CA ILE A 401 -8.55 -6.51 12.33
C ILE A 401 -7.80 -7.69 12.98
N ARG A 402 -6.98 -7.43 14.00
CA ARG A 402 -6.25 -8.46 14.73
C ARG A 402 -7.22 -9.42 15.43
N ASP A 403 -8.23 -8.88 16.10
CA ASP A 403 -9.16 -9.66 16.89
C ASP A 403 -10.03 -10.56 15.99
N SER A 404 -10.50 -10.05 14.84
CA SER A 404 -11.18 -10.85 13.82
C SER A 404 -10.27 -11.95 13.22
N THR A 405 -8.97 -11.72 13.05
CA THR A 405 -8.04 -12.81 12.66
C THR A 405 -8.03 -13.90 13.69
N ARG A 406 -7.85 -13.54 14.96
CA ARG A 406 -7.76 -14.50 16.07
C ARG A 406 -9.04 -15.32 16.22
N GLU A 407 -10.19 -14.70 15.98
CA GLU A 407 -11.50 -15.37 15.93
C GLU A 407 -11.59 -16.41 14.79
N GLY A 408 -10.72 -16.33 13.77
CA GLY A 408 -10.64 -17.28 12.66
C GLY A 408 -10.07 -18.66 13.01
N LEU A 409 -9.54 -18.86 14.22
CA LEU A 409 -9.03 -20.15 14.68
C LEU A 409 -10.10 -21.23 14.62
N ILE A 410 -9.69 -22.44 14.24
CA ILE A 410 -10.52 -23.64 14.31
C ILE A 410 -10.35 -24.27 15.70
N SER A 411 -11.44 -24.35 16.47
CA SER A 411 -11.47 -25.04 17.76
C SER A 411 -11.20 -26.54 17.62
N ALA A 412 -10.68 -27.14 18.70
CA ALA A 412 -10.36 -28.56 18.77
C ALA A 412 -11.60 -29.46 18.70
#